data_AF-A0A9P5CY69-F1
#
_entry.id   AF-A0A9P5CY69-F1
#
_cell.length_a   1.000
_cell.length_b   1.000
_cell.length_c   1.000
_cell.angle_alpha   90.00
_cell.angle_beta   90.00
_cell.angle_gamma   90.00
#
_symmetry.space_group_name_H-M   'P 1'
#
loop_
_entity.id
_entity.type
_entity.pdbx_description
1 polymer ?
#
loop_
_entity_poly.entity_id
_entity_poly.type
_entity_poly.pdbx_seq_one_letter_code
_entity_poly.pdbx_strand_id
1 'polypeptide(L)'
;MGDTLRTFLCQGWRRDSFSNYNIHFKQDGTGSLFGVSDSDMHAGIYAVIEWEATDPSVLKQIVGAKPYGDNTQLLSEFELKITIKKRASREGLGKAYVHAGRLKEEAFLPKKYMVRLEKGKFTPPQDKDPDGRVMWRSMSPYNYHLVFDKSPYPPREHWKDGTVWDAVMGAQECKEFHGGSVKRK
;
A
#
# COMPACT_ATOMS: atom_id res chain seq x y z
N MET A 1 -15.84 -21.35 3.50
CA MET A 1 -14.40 -21.43 3.22
C MET A 1 -13.81 -20.08 3.57
N GLY A 2 -12.77 -20.03 4.41
CA GLY A 2 -12.14 -18.77 4.80
C GLY A 2 -11.13 -18.30 3.74
N ASP A 3 -10.93 -16.99 3.65
CA ASP A 3 -9.90 -16.43 2.79
C ASP A 3 -8.51 -16.78 3.30
N THR A 4 -7.60 -17.13 2.40
CA THR A 4 -6.18 -17.29 2.72
C THR A 4 -5.52 -15.92 2.83
N LEU A 5 -4.40 -15.83 3.54
CA LEU A 5 -3.62 -14.59 3.61
C LEU A 5 -3.26 -14.08 2.20
N ARG A 6 -2.96 -14.99 1.26
CA ARG A 6 -2.70 -14.63 -0.14
C ARG A 6 -3.89 -13.94 -0.80
N THR A 7 -5.09 -14.54 -0.72
CA THR A 7 -6.30 -13.95 -1.30
C THR A 7 -6.67 -12.64 -0.63
N PHE A 8 -6.41 -12.54 0.67
CA PHE A 8 -6.61 -11.33 1.45
C PHE A 8 -5.71 -10.17 0.99
N LEU A 9 -4.41 -10.42 0.81
CA LEU A 9 -3.48 -9.42 0.31
C LEU A 9 -3.84 -8.91 -1.09
N CYS A 10 -4.51 -9.71 -1.90
CA CYS A 10 -4.89 -9.33 -3.27
C CYS A 10 -6.17 -8.46 -3.36
N GLN A 11 -6.77 -8.05 -2.25
CA GLN A 11 -8.00 -7.23 -2.24
C GLN A 11 -7.77 -5.74 -2.56
N GLY A 12 -6.51 -5.30 -2.62
CA GLY A 12 -6.12 -3.92 -2.87
C GLY A 12 -6.11 -3.07 -1.60
N TRP A 13 -5.09 -2.21 -1.49
CA TRP A 13 -4.78 -1.49 -0.25
C TRP A 13 -4.51 -0.02 -0.55
N ARG A 14 -5.14 0.85 0.22
CA ARG A 14 -5.09 2.31 0.00
C ARG A 14 -4.70 3.01 1.28
N ARG A 15 -3.91 4.07 1.20
CA ARG A 15 -3.61 4.90 2.37
C ARG A 15 -4.89 5.54 2.93
N ASP A 16 -5.72 6.07 2.04
CA ASP A 16 -6.88 6.91 2.35
C ASP A 16 -7.95 6.83 1.26
N SER A 17 -9.05 7.58 1.45
CA SER A 17 -10.15 7.65 0.47
C SER A 17 -9.77 8.32 -0.86
N PHE A 18 -8.80 9.24 -0.86
CA PHE A 18 -8.32 9.93 -2.06
C PHE A 18 -7.52 9.01 -2.98
N SER A 19 -7.04 7.88 -2.46
CA SER A 19 -6.32 6.86 -3.25
C SER A 19 -5.06 7.41 -3.91
N ASN A 20 -4.41 8.40 -3.30
CA ASN A 20 -3.16 8.97 -3.81
C ASN A 20 -1.97 8.05 -3.56
N TYR A 21 -2.08 7.14 -2.58
CA TYR A 21 -1.08 6.13 -2.26
C TYR A 21 -1.74 4.77 -2.12
N ASN A 22 -1.38 3.82 -3.00
CA ASN A 22 -1.94 2.49 -3.02
C ASN A 22 -0.88 1.43 -3.28
N ILE A 23 -1.08 0.26 -2.68
CA ILE A 23 -0.34 -0.96 -3.01
C ILE A 23 -1.33 -2.05 -3.42
N HIS A 24 -1.04 -2.71 -4.53
CA HIS A 24 -1.87 -3.78 -5.06
C HIS A 24 -1.01 -5.02 -5.29
N PHE A 25 -1.45 -6.14 -4.75
CA PHE A 25 -0.83 -7.44 -4.91
C PHE A 25 -1.68 -8.30 -5.86
N LYS A 26 -1.04 -8.96 -6.81
CA LYS A 26 -1.65 -9.94 -7.72
C LYS A 26 -1.30 -11.35 -7.27
N GLN A 27 -2.19 -12.28 -7.58
CA GLN A 27 -2.05 -13.70 -7.20
C GLN A 27 -0.79 -14.35 -7.75
N ASP A 28 -0.22 -13.87 -8.85
CA ASP A 28 0.98 -14.44 -9.48
C ASP A 28 2.31 -14.02 -8.82
N GLY A 29 2.26 -13.25 -7.71
CA GLY A 29 3.47 -12.71 -7.07
C GLY A 29 3.93 -11.39 -7.68
N THR A 30 3.15 -10.78 -8.57
CA THR A 30 3.40 -9.42 -9.06
C THR A 30 2.44 -8.42 -8.41
N GLY A 31 2.63 -7.14 -8.66
CA GLY A 31 1.77 -6.10 -8.11
C GLY A 31 2.08 -4.73 -8.68
N SER A 32 1.46 -3.71 -8.10
CA SER A 32 1.77 -2.32 -8.40
C SER A 32 1.84 -1.48 -7.13
N LEU A 33 2.77 -0.53 -7.13
CA LEU A 33 2.89 0.53 -6.14
C LEU A 33 2.59 1.86 -6.83
N PHE A 34 1.60 2.58 -6.31
CA PHE A 34 1.16 3.87 -6.83
C PHE A 34 1.25 4.93 -5.73
N GLY A 35 1.91 6.05 -6.00
CA GLY A 35 1.96 7.20 -5.13
C GLY A 35 1.92 8.46 -5.98
N VAL A 36 1.15 9.47 -5.60
CA VAL A 36 1.14 10.77 -6.27
C VAL A 36 1.07 11.89 -5.25
N SER A 37 1.70 13.01 -5.56
CA SER A 37 1.57 14.22 -4.77
C SER A 37 0.16 14.80 -4.88
N ASP A 38 -0.36 15.31 -3.76
CA ASP A 38 -1.61 16.06 -3.73
C ASP A 38 -1.50 17.40 -4.45
N SER A 39 -0.29 17.98 -4.51
CA SER A 39 -0.03 19.31 -5.08
C SER A 39 0.46 19.28 -6.54
N ASP A 40 1.05 18.17 -6.98
CA ASP A 40 1.50 17.99 -8.36
C ASP A 40 1.26 16.55 -8.84
N MET A 41 0.20 16.36 -9.62
CA MET A 41 -0.14 15.05 -10.18
C MET A 41 0.98 14.47 -11.06
N HIS A 42 1.89 15.30 -11.59
CA HIS A 42 3.05 14.87 -12.39
C HIS A 42 4.26 14.39 -11.57
N ALA A 43 4.19 14.57 -10.24
CA ALA A 43 5.15 14.06 -9.28
C ALA A 43 4.55 12.86 -8.54
N GLY A 44 4.96 11.66 -8.94
CA GLY A 44 4.47 10.43 -8.34
C GLY A 44 5.43 9.27 -8.46
N ILE A 45 4.93 8.06 -8.25
CA ILE A 45 5.50 6.76 -8.56
C ILE A 45 4.39 5.84 -9.05
N TYR A 46 4.55 5.29 -10.23
CA TYR A 46 3.86 4.07 -10.66
C TYR A 46 4.91 3.01 -10.95
N ALA A 47 4.96 1.98 -10.12
CA ALA A 47 5.96 0.93 -10.20
C ALA A 47 5.29 -0.44 -10.24
N VAL A 48 5.79 -1.31 -11.13
CA VAL A 48 5.49 -2.74 -11.05
C VAL A 48 6.37 -3.34 -9.96
N ILE A 49 5.76 -4.12 -9.06
CA ILE A 49 6.48 -4.83 -8.01
C ILE A 49 6.41 -6.34 -8.25
N GLU A 50 7.43 -7.06 -7.79
CA GLU A 50 7.34 -8.47 -7.44
C GLU A 50 7.33 -8.59 -5.93
N TRP A 51 6.58 -9.55 -5.42
CA TRP A 51 6.44 -9.80 -4.00
C TRP A 51 6.37 -11.29 -3.71
N GLU A 52 6.93 -11.68 -2.58
CA GLU A 52 6.78 -13.00 -2.01
C GLU A 52 6.89 -12.93 -0.48
N ALA A 53 6.28 -13.88 0.21
CA ALA A 53 6.55 -14.07 1.63
C ALA A 53 7.89 -14.80 1.79
N THR A 54 8.70 -14.38 2.76
CA THR A 54 9.95 -15.11 3.07
C THR A 54 9.67 -16.55 3.50
N ASP A 55 8.56 -16.77 4.20
CA ASP A 55 7.97 -18.09 4.42
C ASP A 55 6.69 -18.24 3.58
N PRO A 56 6.71 -18.98 2.45
CA PRO A 56 5.52 -19.19 1.62
C PRO A 56 4.35 -19.91 2.31
N SER A 57 4.60 -20.62 3.41
CA SER A 57 3.56 -21.34 4.15
C SER A 57 2.55 -20.38 4.80
N VAL A 58 3.02 -19.19 5.20
CA VAL A 58 2.20 -18.14 5.82
C VAL A 58 1.06 -17.69 4.90
N LEU A 59 1.29 -17.68 3.59
CA LEU A 59 0.31 -17.27 2.59
C LEU A 59 -0.90 -18.20 2.49
N LYS A 60 -0.77 -19.43 2.99
CA LYS A 60 -1.84 -20.43 3.02
C LYS A 60 -2.69 -20.37 4.29
N GLN A 61 -2.28 -19.58 5.29
CA GLN A 61 -3.02 -19.42 6.54
C GLN A 61 -4.41 -18.83 6.25
N ILE A 62 -5.44 -19.41 6.87
CA ILE A 62 -6.81 -18.89 6.77
C ILE A 62 -6.93 -17.69 7.72
N VAL A 63 -7.21 -16.52 7.16
CA VAL A 63 -7.41 -15.26 7.88
C VAL A 63 -8.88 -14.83 7.79
N GLY A 64 -9.45 -14.32 8.89
CA GLY A 64 -10.81 -13.76 8.90
C GLY A 64 -11.86 -14.49 9.74
N ALA A 65 -11.52 -15.63 10.38
CA ALA A 65 -12.46 -16.42 11.19
C ALA A 65 -12.81 -15.83 12.57
N LYS A 66 -12.17 -14.75 13.00
CA LYS A 66 -12.39 -14.18 14.33
C LYS A 66 -13.55 -13.17 14.32
N PRO A 67 -14.45 -13.21 15.32
CA PRO A 67 -15.63 -12.34 15.39
C PRO A 67 -15.24 -10.86 15.40
N TYR A 68 -16.08 -10.03 14.78
CA TYR A 68 -15.93 -8.58 14.77
C TYR A 68 -16.14 -8.05 16.19
N GLY A 69 -15.14 -7.38 16.75
CA GLY A 69 -15.22 -6.68 18.03
C GLY A 69 -14.68 -5.26 17.88
N ASP A 70 -14.96 -4.39 18.86
CA ASP A 70 -14.53 -2.99 18.82
C ASP A 70 -13.01 -2.81 18.93
N ASN A 71 -12.29 -3.83 19.39
CA ASN A 71 -10.84 -3.81 19.55
C ASN A 71 -10.12 -4.26 18.28
N THR A 72 -9.04 -3.55 17.93
CA THR A 72 -8.09 -3.96 16.89
C THR A 72 -7.52 -5.34 17.20
N GLN A 73 -7.58 -6.22 16.21
CA GLN A 73 -7.15 -7.60 16.31
C GLN A 73 -6.07 -7.92 15.28
N LEU A 74 -4.93 -8.42 15.74
CA LEU A 74 -3.91 -9.00 14.87
C LEU A 74 -4.41 -10.31 14.27
N LEU A 75 -4.47 -10.37 12.93
CA LEU A 75 -4.82 -11.56 12.16
C LEU A 75 -3.59 -12.37 11.79
N SER A 76 -2.51 -11.70 11.40
CA SER A 76 -1.24 -12.34 11.00
C SER A 76 -0.10 -11.32 11.06
N GLU A 77 1.12 -11.81 11.29
CA GLU A 77 2.36 -11.07 11.21
C GLU A 77 3.37 -11.90 10.41
N PHE A 78 4.00 -11.30 9.40
CA PHE A 78 4.83 -12.04 8.44
C PHE A 78 5.82 -11.13 7.71
N GLU A 79 6.89 -11.72 7.18
CA GLU A 79 7.90 -11.00 6.39
C GLU A 79 7.57 -11.09 4.88
N LEU A 80 7.43 -9.93 4.23
CA LEU A 80 7.37 -9.82 2.77
C LEU A 80 8.70 -9.36 2.20
N LYS A 81 9.12 -9.96 1.09
CA LYS A 81 10.15 -9.42 0.23
C LYS A 81 9.49 -8.76 -0.97
N ILE A 82 9.73 -7.46 -1.16
CA ILE A 82 9.19 -6.68 -2.28
C ILE A 82 10.36 -6.16 -3.13
N THR A 83 10.22 -6.26 -4.44
CA THR A 83 11.20 -5.79 -5.43
C THR A 83 10.52 -4.88 -6.45
N ILE A 84 10.97 -3.63 -6.56
CA ILE A 84 10.51 -2.72 -7.61
C ILE A 84 11.21 -3.08 -8.92
N LYS A 85 10.44 -3.22 -10.01
CA LYS A 85 11.00 -3.52 -11.33
C LYS A 85 11.34 -2.25 -12.10
N LYS A 86 12.45 -2.33 -12.84
CA LYS A 86 12.91 -1.28 -13.76
C LYS A 86 12.03 -1.10 -15.01
N ARG A 87 11.10 -2.03 -15.30
CA ARG A 87 10.27 -1.92 -16.51
C ARG A 87 9.20 -0.84 -16.35
N ALA A 88 9.00 -0.05 -17.41
CA ALA A 88 7.82 0.81 -17.51
C ALA A 88 6.56 -0.07 -17.58
N SER A 89 5.54 0.25 -16.80
CA SER A 89 4.24 -0.39 -16.94
C SER A 89 3.65 -0.05 -18.31
N ARG A 90 3.20 -1.06 -19.05
CA ARG A 90 2.39 -0.86 -20.28
C ARG A 90 0.92 -0.59 -19.96
N GLU A 91 0.49 -0.74 -18.70
CA GLU A 91 -0.91 -0.62 -18.24
C GLU A 91 -1.27 0.79 -17.73
N GLY A 92 -0.44 1.81 -18.01
CA GLY A 92 -0.73 3.20 -17.65
C GLY A 92 -1.51 3.91 -18.75
N LEU A 93 -2.70 4.44 -18.40
CA LEU A 93 -3.44 5.45 -19.17
C LEU A 93 -2.47 6.43 -19.82
N GLY A 94 -2.60 6.61 -21.13
CA GLY A 94 -1.63 7.28 -21.97
C GLY A 94 -1.02 8.54 -21.34
N LYS A 95 0.31 8.49 -21.17
CA LYS A 95 1.25 9.57 -20.78
C LYS A 95 1.46 9.72 -19.25
N ALA A 96 2.73 9.52 -18.87
CA ALA A 96 3.33 9.62 -17.52
C ALA A 96 2.84 8.52 -16.56
N TYR A 97 3.69 7.57 -16.16
CA TYR A 97 4.65 7.75 -15.07
C TYR A 97 5.80 6.72 -15.19
N VAL A 98 6.87 7.13 -15.88
CA VAL A 98 8.09 6.32 -16.11
C VAL A 98 9.09 6.60 -14.98
N HIS A 99 9.06 5.79 -13.92
CA HIS A 99 9.92 5.98 -12.74
C HIS A 99 11.29 5.35 -12.83
N ALA A 100 11.49 4.39 -13.74
CA ALA A 100 12.79 3.75 -13.93
C ALA A 100 13.90 4.77 -14.24
N GLY A 101 13.56 5.87 -14.92
CA GLY A 101 14.48 6.97 -15.20
C GLY A 101 14.81 7.83 -13.98
N ARG A 102 13.90 7.93 -12.99
CA ARG A 102 13.99 8.85 -11.84
C ARG A 102 14.55 8.21 -10.56
N LEU A 103 14.47 6.88 -10.45
CA LEU A 103 15.00 6.13 -9.31
C LEU A 103 16.44 5.69 -9.56
N LYS A 104 17.24 5.64 -8.49
CA LYS A 104 18.60 5.09 -8.48
C LYS A 104 18.56 3.56 -8.39
N GLU A 105 19.69 2.93 -8.67
CA GLU A 105 19.84 1.46 -8.71
C GLU A 105 19.40 0.77 -7.41
N GLU A 106 19.65 1.41 -6.27
CA GLU A 106 19.31 0.93 -4.93
C GLU A 106 17.79 0.82 -4.71
N ALA A 107 16.97 1.53 -5.49
CA ALA A 107 15.51 1.41 -5.43
C ALA A 107 14.99 0.07 -5.95
N PHE A 108 15.74 -0.59 -6.84
CA PHE A 108 15.34 -1.83 -7.50
C PHE A 108 15.86 -3.07 -6.78
N LEU A 109 16.65 -2.90 -5.71
CA LEU A 109 17.09 -4.01 -4.88
C LEU A 109 15.90 -4.57 -4.08
N PRO A 110 15.80 -5.91 -3.92
CA PRO A 110 14.78 -6.52 -3.07
C PRO A 110 14.89 -6.02 -1.63
N LYS A 111 13.76 -5.66 -1.02
CA LYS A 111 13.67 -5.19 0.36
C LYS A 111 12.73 -6.09 1.15
N LYS A 112 13.09 -6.36 2.40
CA LYS A 112 12.28 -7.13 3.35
C LYS A 112 11.49 -6.19 4.25
N TYR A 113 10.26 -6.55 4.55
CA TYR A 113 9.33 -5.79 5.35
C TYR A 113 8.65 -6.71 6.34
N MET A 114 8.61 -6.31 7.61
CA MET A 114 7.72 -6.96 8.57
C MET A 114 6.33 -6.34 8.42
N VAL A 115 5.33 -7.18 8.20
CA VAL A 115 3.98 -6.76 7.87
C VAL A 115 3.00 -7.35 8.87
N ARG A 116 2.16 -6.49 9.44
CA ARG A 116 1.05 -6.87 10.32
C ARG A 116 -0.27 -6.66 9.58
N LEU A 117 -1.09 -7.71 9.56
CA LEU A 117 -2.46 -7.64 9.09
C LEU A 117 -3.39 -7.57 10.30
N GLU A 118 -4.14 -6.49 10.40
CA GLU A 118 -5.04 -6.20 11.51
C GLU A 118 -6.50 -6.08 11.01
N LYS A 119 -7.44 -6.45 11.86
CA LYS A 119 -8.90 -6.28 11.68
C LYS A 119 -9.43 -5.36 12.76
N GLY A 120 -10.30 -4.43 12.38
CA GLY A 120 -10.82 -3.41 13.29
C GLY A 120 -11.58 -2.34 12.52
N LYS A 121 -11.82 -1.19 13.15
CA LYS A 121 -12.47 -0.03 12.53
C LYS A 121 -11.44 1.08 12.34
N PHE A 122 -10.99 1.25 11.11
CA PHE A 122 -9.91 2.19 10.80
C PHE A 122 -10.43 3.39 10.00
N THR A 123 -10.03 4.58 10.43
CA THR A 123 -10.27 5.83 9.71
C THR A 123 -8.94 6.54 9.56
N PRO A 124 -8.40 6.63 8.32
CA PRO A 124 -7.15 7.32 8.04
C PRO A 124 -7.17 8.75 8.56
N PRO A 125 -6.05 9.29 9.07
CA PRO A 125 -5.97 10.70 9.45
C PRO A 125 -6.35 11.66 8.32
N GLN A 126 -6.02 11.31 7.08
CA GLN A 126 -6.33 12.08 5.86
C GLN A 126 -7.84 12.15 5.57
N ASP A 127 -8.61 11.23 6.14
CA ASP A 127 -10.06 11.14 5.96
C ASP A 127 -10.82 11.92 7.06
N LYS A 128 -10.12 12.69 7.90
CA LYS A 128 -10.68 13.50 9.00
C LYS A 128 -10.42 14.99 8.80
N ASP A 129 -11.42 15.79 9.15
CA ASP A 129 -11.29 17.24 9.29
C ASP A 129 -10.38 17.60 10.50
N PRO A 130 -9.84 18.83 10.59
CA PRO A 130 -9.02 19.26 11.72
C PRO A 130 -9.68 19.12 13.09
N ASP A 131 -11.01 19.10 13.15
CA ASP A 131 -11.80 18.88 14.37
C ASP A 131 -12.01 17.39 14.71
N GLY A 132 -11.42 16.49 13.93
CA GLY A 132 -11.46 15.03 14.10
C GLY A 132 -12.69 14.34 13.49
N ARG A 133 -13.60 15.09 12.86
CA ARG A 133 -14.79 14.50 12.21
C ARG A 133 -14.40 13.83 10.90
N VAL A 134 -15.07 12.74 10.56
CA VAL A 134 -14.86 12.05 9.27
C VAL A 134 -15.39 12.95 8.17
N MET A 135 -14.54 13.27 7.18
CA MET A 135 -14.95 14.11 6.05
C MET A 135 -16.09 13.44 5.30
N TRP A 136 -17.06 14.24 4.81
CA TRP A 136 -18.22 13.73 4.07
C TRP A 136 -17.85 12.88 2.84
N ARG A 137 -16.70 13.17 2.23
CA ARG A 137 -16.20 12.46 1.03
C ARG A 137 -15.45 11.16 1.37
N SER A 138 -15.08 10.96 2.63
CA SER A 138 -14.36 9.77 3.06
C SER A 138 -15.28 8.56 3.00
N MET A 139 -14.77 7.47 2.42
CA MET A 139 -15.48 6.20 2.41
C MET A 139 -15.74 5.71 3.84
N SER A 140 -16.71 4.80 3.99
CA SER A 140 -16.96 4.13 5.28
C SER A 140 -15.68 3.56 5.88
N PRO A 141 -15.58 3.45 7.22
CA PRO A 141 -14.37 2.98 7.89
C PRO A 141 -13.91 1.65 7.29
N TYR A 142 -12.60 1.52 7.15
CA TYR A 142 -11.98 0.32 6.63
C TYR A 142 -11.99 -0.75 7.72
N ASN A 143 -12.23 -1.99 7.31
CA ASN A 143 -12.31 -3.13 8.22
C ASN A 143 -10.95 -3.76 8.49
N TYR A 144 -9.95 -3.41 7.68
CA TYR A 144 -8.64 -4.03 7.68
C TYR A 144 -7.54 -3.00 7.51
N HIS A 145 -6.40 -3.32 8.11
CA HIS A 145 -5.24 -2.48 8.17
C HIS A 145 -3.99 -3.33 7.94
N LEU A 146 -3.17 -2.91 6.98
CA LEU A 146 -1.91 -3.52 6.62
C LEU A 146 -0.79 -2.55 7.02
N VAL A 147 0.01 -2.95 8.01
CA VAL A 147 1.02 -2.09 8.62
C VAL A 147 2.40 -2.64 8.33
N PHE A 148 3.23 -1.83 7.68
CA PHE A 148 4.63 -2.13 7.43
C PHE A 148 5.52 -1.54 8.53
N ASP A 149 6.62 -2.22 8.87
CA ASP A 149 7.68 -1.67 9.74
C ASP A 149 8.29 -0.38 9.16
N LYS A 150 8.42 -0.33 7.83
CA LYS A 150 8.93 0.80 7.06
C LYS A 150 8.19 0.96 5.75
N SER A 151 8.22 2.16 5.18
CA SER A 151 7.46 2.47 3.97
C SER A 151 7.90 1.58 2.79
N PRO A 152 6.97 0.98 2.03
CA PRO A 152 7.28 0.26 0.80
C PRO A 152 7.67 1.21 -0.35
N TYR A 153 7.54 2.52 -0.18
CA TYR A 153 7.97 3.53 -1.15
C TYR A 153 9.47 3.79 -1.07
N PRO A 154 10.15 4.08 -2.20
CA PRO A 154 11.57 4.42 -2.19
C PRO A 154 11.83 5.67 -1.36
N PRO A 155 12.81 5.68 -0.45
CA PRO A 155 13.14 6.87 0.35
C PRO A 155 13.90 7.92 -0.49
N ARG A 156 14.03 9.17 0.00
CA ARG A 156 14.68 10.31 -0.70
C ARG A 156 15.96 9.94 -1.43
N GLU A 157 16.82 9.19 -0.76
CA GLU A 157 18.18 8.87 -1.21
C GLU A 157 18.15 8.02 -2.49
N HIS A 158 17.04 7.32 -2.73
CA HIS A 158 16.81 6.46 -3.88
C HIS A 158 16.27 7.23 -5.10
N TRP A 159 16.06 8.55 -5.00
CA TRP A 159 15.64 9.40 -6.11
C TRP A 159 16.81 10.20 -6.69
N LYS A 160 16.92 10.23 -8.01
CA LYS A 160 17.93 11.01 -8.73
C LYS A 160 17.70 12.51 -8.63
N ASP A 161 16.43 12.93 -8.63
CA ASP A 161 16.00 14.32 -8.50
C ASP A 161 15.22 14.50 -7.19
N GLY A 162 15.61 15.50 -6.39
CA GLY A 162 14.96 15.80 -5.13
C GLY A 162 13.66 16.55 -5.22
N THR A 163 13.46 17.32 -6.28
CA THR A 163 12.25 18.14 -6.42
C THR A 163 11.00 17.27 -6.59
N VAL A 164 11.13 16.16 -7.33
CA VAL A 164 10.08 15.14 -7.47
C VAL A 164 9.82 14.44 -6.14
N TRP A 165 10.87 14.24 -5.33
CA TRP A 165 10.71 13.67 -4.00
C TRP A 165 9.99 14.62 -3.05
N ASP A 166 10.35 15.91 -3.05
CA ASP A 166 9.76 16.93 -2.19
C ASP A 166 8.25 17.10 -2.45
N ALA A 167 7.81 16.88 -3.68
CA ALA A 167 6.40 16.78 -4.02
C ALA A 167 5.74 15.48 -3.52
N VAL A 168 6.47 14.36 -3.48
CA VAL A 168 5.97 13.02 -3.07
C VAL A 168 6.16 12.75 -1.57
N MET A 169 6.57 13.75 -0.77
CA MET A 169 7.00 13.63 0.64
C MET A 169 6.04 12.86 1.56
N GLY A 170 4.75 12.79 1.24
CA GLY A 170 3.79 11.95 1.95
C GLY A 170 4.10 10.44 1.88
N ALA A 171 4.88 9.96 0.92
CA ALA A 171 5.11 8.53 0.67
C ALA A 171 6.01 7.85 1.71
N GLN A 172 7.00 8.55 2.26
CA GLN A 172 7.98 7.97 3.18
C GLN A 172 7.36 7.63 4.54
N GLU A 173 6.31 8.37 4.93
CA GLU A 173 5.49 8.11 6.11
C GLU A 173 4.37 7.10 5.84
N CYS A 174 4.13 6.74 4.57
CA CYS A 174 3.06 5.82 4.19
C CYS A 174 3.45 4.37 4.51
N LYS A 175 3.27 3.97 5.76
CA LYS A 175 3.47 2.59 6.26
C LYS A 175 2.15 1.83 6.45
N GLU A 176 1.05 2.55 6.41
CA GLU A 176 -0.28 2.09 6.78
C GLU A 176 -1.18 2.12 5.55
N PHE A 177 -1.82 0.98 5.28
CA PHE A 177 -2.77 0.85 4.20
C PHE A 177 -4.02 0.14 4.66
N HIS A 178 -5.14 0.51 4.06
CA HIS A 178 -6.46 0.15 4.49
C HIS A 178 -7.20 -0.64 3.40
N GLY A 179 -8.00 -1.61 3.83
CA GLY A 179 -8.70 -2.54 2.95
C GLY A 179 -10.12 -2.86 3.45
N GLY A 180 -10.92 -3.44 2.56
CA GLY A 180 -12.28 -3.89 2.87
C GLY A 180 -13.28 -2.77 3.17
N SER A 181 -13.16 -1.62 2.49
CA SER A 181 -14.16 -0.54 2.58
C SER A 181 -15.54 -1.08 2.19
N VAL A 182 -16.51 -0.97 3.08
CA VAL A 182 -17.91 -1.29 2.79
C VAL A 182 -18.43 -0.19 1.85
N LYS A 183 -18.73 -0.53 0.59
CA LYS A 183 -19.58 0.36 -0.22
C LYS A 183 -20.91 0.47 0.53
N ARG A 184 -21.28 1.67 0.98
CA ARG A 184 -22.67 1.92 1.39
C ARG A 184 -23.54 1.59 0.17
N LYS A 185 -24.50 0.67 0.37
CA LYS A 185 -25.58 0.41 -0.58
C LYS A 185 -26.41 1.67 -0.75
#